data_AF-A0A800MHI8-F1
#
_entry.id   AF-A0A800MHI8-F1
#
_cell.length_a   1.000
_cell.length_b   1.000
_cell.length_c   1.000
_cell.angle_alpha   90.00
_cell.angle_beta   90.00
_cell.angle_gamma   90.00
#
_symmetry.space_group_name_H-M   'P 1'
#
loop_
_entity.id
_entity.type
_entity.pdbx_description
1 polymer ?
#
loop_
_entity_poly.entity_id
_entity_poly.type
_entity_poly.pdbx_seq_one_letter_code
_entity_poly.pdbx_strand_id
1 'polypeptide(L)'
;MRCLALNLLVVLLGAQEPSPVPTPPTLLERQGAAMKVLRDRRSELAEVEVAVEELLTLSSDSCVLLGRHLERVLKKERKHNARGQEEMLKAFIRSANRLLAERLEGEGQERVDGARRSILQAARSKGLAKDTIKKVSQPALEFLQEILLLRPAQVWDSDEELFDQWVIHLDALDLEVLHFFWLVRARDELLRLDKGRRAEAFKDQGDPRRFESELFRGLDWEATLTTPMTPKDREVLESNRRLAPPVDGVMVEETGEARGEPKPRSRSERSELPEPLPALNPEESRGIFALNRLRILLGLNALHADLALCAAARDHSEDMVKHGFFAHDSPVPGRETPWKRAAARGSSAGAENIAAGQRTGEGATRAWWFSPGHHKNMLRSATRCGLGNHRSHWTQLLGG
;
A
#
# COMPACT_ATOMS: atom_id res chain seq x y z
N MET A 1 -76.02 39.44 53.87
CA MET A 1 -75.56 39.28 52.48
C MET A 1 -74.27 40.07 52.31
N ARG A 2 -73.20 39.39 51.86
CA ARG A 2 -72.04 39.86 51.07
C ARG A 2 -71.57 41.30 51.28
N CYS A 3 -70.40 41.47 51.92
CA CYS A 3 -69.25 42.27 51.44
C CYS A 3 -68.14 42.32 52.50
N LEU A 4 -67.67 41.15 52.92
CA LEU A 4 -66.41 40.92 53.64
C LEU A 4 -65.68 39.87 52.82
N ALA A 5 -64.80 40.28 51.91
CA ALA A 5 -63.73 39.47 51.30
C ALA A 5 -63.28 40.09 49.98
N LEU A 6 -62.61 41.25 49.98
CA LEU A 6 -61.78 41.61 48.81
C LEU A 6 -60.56 42.49 49.10
N ASN A 7 -60.35 42.99 50.33
CA ASN A 7 -59.16 43.81 50.66
C ASN A 7 -58.21 43.18 51.67
N LEU A 8 -58.33 41.86 51.94
CA LEU A 8 -57.41 41.14 52.85
C LEU A 8 -56.89 39.82 52.27
N LEU A 9 -56.79 39.72 50.94
CA LEU A 9 -56.25 38.52 50.25
C LEU A 9 -55.08 38.82 49.31
N VAL A 10 -54.41 39.96 49.49
CA VAL A 10 -53.19 40.32 48.73
C VAL A 10 -51.95 40.44 49.63
N VAL A 11 -52.08 40.28 50.95
CA VAL A 11 -50.96 40.38 51.91
C VAL A 11 -50.56 39.01 52.51
N LEU A 12 -51.22 37.91 52.12
CA LEU A 12 -50.91 36.55 52.59
C LEU A 12 -50.76 35.52 51.45
N LEU A 13 -50.44 35.97 50.24
CA LEU A 13 -49.75 35.12 49.28
C LEU A 13 -48.29 35.48 49.41
N GLY A 14 -47.55 34.65 50.16
CA GLY A 14 -46.12 34.78 50.30
C GLY A 14 -45.52 35.03 48.93
N ALA A 15 -44.85 36.17 48.78
CA ALA A 15 -43.96 36.40 47.66
C ALA A 15 -42.99 35.21 47.67
N GLN A 16 -43.23 34.22 46.80
CA GLN A 16 -42.21 33.23 46.50
C GLN A 16 -41.03 34.05 46.02
N GLU A 17 -39.96 34.07 46.82
CA GLU A 17 -38.69 34.61 46.36
C GLU A 17 -38.42 34.00 44.99
N PRO A 18 -38.05 34.81 43.98
CA PRO A 18 -37.73 34.27 42.67
C PRO A 18 -36.70 33.17 42.89
N SER A 19 -37.01 31.94 42.44
CA SER A 19 -36.05 30.85 42.53
C SER A 19 -34.71 31.36 41.99
N PRO A 20 -33.60 31.17 42.74
CA PRO A 20 -32.32 31.75 42.35
C PRO A 20 -32.03 31.34 40.92
N VAL A 21 -31.79 32.33 40.06
CA VAL A 21 -31.35 32.06 38.69
C VAL A 21 -30.07 31.23 38.80
N PRO A 22 -30.03 30.02 38.23
CA PRO A 22 -28.87 29.15 38.38
C PRO A 22 -27.63 29.89 37.87
N THR A 23 -26.60 29.97 38.72
CA THR A 23 -25.34 30.60 38.37
C THR A 23 -24.77 29.89 37.14
N PRO A 24 -24.35 30.60 36.08
CA PRO A 24 -23.75 29.96 34.92
C PRO A 24 -22.49 29.20 35.34
N PRO A 25 -22.24 28.01 34.75
CA PRO A 25 -21.12 27.17 35.14
C PRO A 25 -19.79 27.87 34.87
N THR A 26 -18.85 27.70 35.79
CA THR A 26 -17.48 28.20 35.70
C THR A 26 -16.70 27.50 34.58
N LEU A 27 -15.57 28.10 34.16
CA LEU A 27 -14.68 27.51 33.16
C LEU A 27 -14.23 26.09 33.56
N LEU A 28 -13.87 25.90 34.84
CA LEU A 28 -13.40 24.62 35.35
C LEU A 28 -14.51 23.56 35.35
N GLU A 29 -15.75 23.94 35.68
CA GLU A 29 -16.91 23.04 35.63
C GLU A 29 -17.24 22.62 34.20
N ARG A 30 -17.23 23.56 33.25
CA ARG A 30 -17.44 23.27 31.82
C ARG A 30 -16.37 22.35 31.27
N GLN A 31 -15.09 22.63 31.55
CA GLN A 31 -13.97 21.78 31.17
C GLN A 31 -14.10 20.37 31.78
N GLY A 32 -14.45 20.28 33.07
CA GLY A 32 -14.65 19.02 33.76
C GLY A 32 -15.81 18.20 33.17
N ALA A 33 -16.92 18.85 32.83
CA ALA A 33 -18.08 18.22 32.20
C ALA A 33 -17.72 17.66 30.81
N ALA A 34 -17.06 18.44 29.95
CA ALA A 34 -16.63 17.97 28.63
C ALA A 34 -15.63 16.80 28.73
N MET A 35 -14.63 16.89 29.61
CA MET A 35 -13.69 15.78 29.83
C MET A 35 -14.35 14.53 30.43
N LYS A 36 -15.48 14.66 31.14
CA LYS A 36 -16.24 13.52 31.64
C LYS A 36 -16.90 12.77 30.48
N VAL A 37 -17.50 13.49 29.53
CA VAL A 37 -18.08 12.91 28.30
C VAL A 37 -17.02 12.14 27.52
N LEU A 38 -15.85 12.73 27.27
CA LEU A 38 -14.74 12.06 26.53
C LEU A 38 -14.19 10.81 27.22
N ARG A 39 -14.30 10.71 28.55
CA ARG A 39 -13.79 9.55 29.31
C ARG A 39 -14.83 8.44 29.45
N ASP A 40 -16.11 8.76 29.30
CA ASP A 40 -17.17 7.79 29.35
C ASP A 40 -17.29 7.08 28.00
N ARG A 41 -17.12 5.77 28.03
CA ARG A 41 -17.19 4.92 26.83
C ARG A 41 -18.61 4.72 26.31
N ARG A 42 -19.61 5.17 27.07
CA ARG A 42 -21.03 5.08 26.71
C ARG A 42 -21.56 6.36 26.07
N SER A 43 -20.77 7.42 26.04
CA SER A 43 -21.17 8.67 25.37
C SER A 43 -21.38 8.43 23.89
N GLU A 44 -22.47 9.00 23.36
CA GLU A 44 -22.75 8.95 21.93
C GLU A 44 -21.77 9.85 21.16
N LEU A 45 -21.51 9.53 19.89
CA LEU A 45 -20.55 10.29 19.07
C LEU A 45 -20.89 11.79 19.01
N ALA A 46 -22.18 12.13 18.91
CA ALA A 46 -22.65 13.52 18.90
C ALA A 46 -22.33 14.26 20.21
N GLU A 47 -22.40 13.56 21.37
CA GLU A 47 -22.05 14.16 22.67
C GLU A 47 -20.54 14.38 22.77
N VAL A 48 -19.76 13.41 22.26
CA VAL A 48 -18.29 13.51 22.19
C VAL A 48 -17.87 14.69 21.30
N GLU A 49 -18.47 14.85 20.13
CA GLU A 49 -18.21 15.98 19.23
C GLU A 49 -18.48 17.32 19.91
N VAL A 50 -19.63 17.47 20.58
CA VAL A 50 -19.95 18.69 21.34
C VAL A 50 -18.91 18.95 22.44
N ALA A 51 -18.48 17.91 23.16
CA ALA A 51 -17.44 18.03 24.18
C ALA A 51 -16.07 18.41 23.60
N VAL A 52 -15.72 17.90 22.41
CA VAL A 52 -14.51 18.28 21.67
C VAL A 52 -14.58 19.76 21.28
N GLU A 53 -15.66 20.22 20.65
CA GLU A 53 -15.85 21.63 20.26
C GLU A 53 -15.77 22.59 21.46
N GLU A 54 -16.42 22.21 22.55
CA GLU A 54 -16.36 22.95 23.80
C GLU A 54 -14.90 23.10 24.27
N LEU A 55 -14.13 22.00 24.33
CA LEU A 55 -12.72 22.06 24.77
C LEU A 55 -11.82 22.85 23.82
N LEU A 56 -12.04 22.74 22.50
CA LEU A 56 -11.28 23.46 21.48
C LEU A 56 -11.44 24.98 21.58
N THR A 57 -12.64 25.44 21.97
CA THR A 57 -12.98 26.86 22.01
C THR A 57 -12.84 27.49 23.39
N LEU A 58 -12.83 26.68 24.45
CA LEU A 58 -12.90 27.17 25.83
C LEU A 58 -11.61 27.86 26.31
N SER A 59 -10.43 27.24 26.11
CA SER A 59 -9.13 27.83 26.51
C SER A 59 -7.94 27.06 25.94
N SER A 60 -6.73 27.66 25.97
CA SER A 60 -5.50 26.95 25.62
C SER A 60 -5.25 25.72 26.50
N ASP A 61 -5.55 25.80 27.79
CA ASP A 61 -5.33 24.67 28.71
C ASP A 61 -6.33 23.53 28.43
N SER A 62 -7.55 23.86 28.00
CA SER A 62 -8.53 22.89 27.51
C SER A 62 -8.03 22.15 26.27
N CYS A 63 -7.44 22.86 25.30
CA CYS A 63 -6.85 22.21 24.12
C CYS A 63 -5.68 21.28 24.48
N VAL A 64 -4.84 21.65 25.46
CA VAL A 64 -3.76 20.75 25.94
C VAL A 64 -4.34 19.49 26.59
N LEU A 65 -5.41 19.62 27.37
CA LEU A 65 -6.08 18.48 28.00
C LEU A 65 -6.70 17.55 26.96
N LEU A 66 -7.36 18.10 25.94
CA LEU A 66 -7.92 17.36 24.82
C LEU A 66 -6.83 16.62 24.05
N GLY A 67 -5.76 17.31 23.63
CA GLY A 67 -4.66 16.70 22.89
C GLY A 67 -4.02 15.52 23.64
N ARG A 68 -3.72 15.68 24.94
CA ARG A 68 -3.17 14.59 25.77
C ARG A 68 -4.13 13.41 25.97
N HIS A 69 -5.43 13.66 25.91
CA HIS A 69 -6.41 12.60 25.94
C HIS A 69 -6.39 11.83 24.62
N LEU A 70 -6.48 12.55 23.49
CA LEU A 70 -6.49 11.97 22.14
C LEU A 70 -5.21 11.18 21.83
N GLU A 71 -4.03 11.68 22.19
CA GLU A 71 -2.77 10.91 22.01
C GLU A 71 -2.81 9.55 22.73
N ARG A 72 -3.45 9.48 23.91
CA ARG A 72 -3.59 8.22 24.65
C ARG A 72 -4.63 7.29 24.04
N VAL A 73 -5.70 7.85 23.47
CA VAL A 73 -6.74 7.10 22.74
C VAL A 73 -6.12 6.51 21.47
N LEU A 74 -5.55 7.35 20.61
CA LEU A 74 -4.89 6.96 19.36
C LEU A 74 -3.81 5.90 19.58
N LYS A 75 -2.97 6.04 20.61
CA LYS A 75 -1.96 5.03 20.93
C LYS A 75 -2.56 3.65 21.22
N LYS A 76 -3.74 3.59 21.86
CA LYS A 76 -4.43 2.33 22.15
C LYS A 76 -5.12 1.77 20.92
N GLU A 77 -5.80 2.62 20.16
CA GLU A 77 -6.49 2.27 18.92
C GLU A 77 -5.50 1.69 17.91
N ARG A 78 -4.39 2.37 17.65
CA ARG A 78 -3.33 1.87 16.77
C ARG A 78 -2.84 0.48 17.13
N LYS A 79 -2.62 0.23 18.43
CA LYS A 79 -2.20 -1.09 18.90
C LYS A 79 -3.29 -2.15 18.67
N HIS A 80 -4.55 -1.79 18.87
CA HIS A 80 -5.68 -2.69 18.65
C HIS A 80 -5.88 -2.95 17.15
N ASN A 81 -5.89 -1.89 16.33
CA ASN A 81 -6.04 -1.94 14.88
C ASN A 81 -4.92 -2.74 14.23
N ALA A 82 -3.65 -2.54 14.63
CA ALA A 82 -2.55 -3.36 14.13
C ALA A 82 -2.74 -4.86 14.39
N ARG A 83 -3.24 -5.23 15.57
CA ARG A 83 -3.55 -6.63 15.89
C ARG A 83 -4.77 -7.13 15.10
N GLY A 84 -5.81 -6.33 14.98
CA GLY A 84 -7.00 -6.66 14.19
C GLY A 84 -6.66 -6.89 12.71
N GLN A 85 -5.82 -6.01 12.15
CA GLN A 85 -5.28 -6.12 10.80
C GLN A 85 -4.50 -7.43 10.60
N GLU A 86 -3.63 -7.79 11.55
CA GLU A 86 -2.87 -9.04 11.48
C GLU A 86 -3.79 -10.28 11.45
N GLU A 87 -4.80 -10.32 12.32
CA GLU A 87 -5.75 -11.43 12.37
C GLU A 87 -6.64 -11.49 11.11
N MET A 88 -7.09 -10.33 10.62
CA MET A 88 -7.84 -10.23 9.36
C MET A 88 -7.01 -10.70 8.18
N LEU A 89 -5.74 -10.29 8.07
CA LEU A 89 -4.83 -10.76 7.01
C LEU A 89 -4.65 -12.29 7.06
N LYS A 90 -4.49 -12.87 8.25
CA LYS A 90 -4.45 -14.33 8.41
C LYS A 90 -5.74 -14.99 7.95
N ALA A 91 -6.90 -14.41 8.28
CA ALA A 91 -8.19 -14.92 7.84
C ALA A 91 -8.34 -14.84 6.32
N PHE A 92 -8.03 -13.69 5.72
CA PHE A 92 -8.02 -13.48 4.28
C PHE A 92 -7.15 -14.51 3.55
N ILE A 93 -5.92 -14.74 4.02
CA ILE A 93 -5.01 -15.74 3.43
C ILE A 93 -5.60 -17.14 3.52
N ARG A 94 -6.25 -17.52 4.63
CA ARG A 94 -6.92 -18.83 4.75
C ARG A 94 -8.05 -18.96 3.74
N SER A 95 -8.93 -17.96 3.65
CA SER A 95 -10.08 -17.97 2.72
C SER A 95 -9.62 -17.95 1.26
N ALA A 96 -8.57 -17.19 0.94
CA ALA A 96 -7.97 -17.17 -0.38
C ALA A 96 -7.38 -18.54 -0.78
N ASN A 97 -6.67 -19.22 0.13
CA ASN A 97 -6.18 -20.58 -0.14
C ASN A 97 -7.31 -21.60 -0.31
N ARG A 98 -8.38 -21.49 0.48
CA ARG A 98 -9.57 -22.34 0.35
C ARG A 98 -10.24 -22.14 -1.01
N LEU A 99 -10.52 -20.89 -1.39
CA LEU A 99 -11.13 -20.54 -2.68
C LEU A 99 -10.29 -21.01 -3.86
N LEU A 100 -8.96 -20.89 -3.79
CA LEU A 100 -8.08 -21.42 -4.82
C LEU A 100 -8.13 -22.94 -4.90
N ALA A 101 -8.15 -23.64 -3.76
CA ALA A 101 -8.28 -25.08 -3.72
C ALA A 101 -9.59 -25.53 -4.40
N GLU A 102 -10.71 -24.91 -4.06
CA GLU A 102 -12.02 -25.16 -4.68
C GLU A 102 -11.99 -24.94 -6.21
N ARG A 103 -11.32 -23.90 -6.70
CA ARG A 103 -11.14 -23.67 -8.14
C ARG A 103 -10.29 -24.74 -8.84
N LEU A 104 -9.44 -25.43 -8.10
CA LEU A 104 -8.53 -26.45 -8.61
C LEU A 104 -9.04 -27.88 -8.43
N GLU A 105 -10.12 -28.10 -7.68
CA GLU A 105 -10.72 -29.42 -7.48
C GLU A 105 -11.17 -30.07 -8.80
N GLY A 106 -11.13 -31.41 -8.84
CA GLY A 106 -11.47 -32.19 -10.03
C GLY A 106 -10.45 -32.04 -11.17
N GLU A 107 -10.92 -31.67 -12.37
CA GLU A 107 -10.11 -31.52 -13.59
C GLU A 107 -9.38 -30.16 -13.69
N GLY A 108 -9.57 -29.26 -12.70
CA GLY A 108 -9.02 -27.90 -12.73
C GLY A 108 -7.49 -27.87 -12.90
N GLN A 109 -6.78 -28.69 -12.13
CA GLN A 109 -5.32 -28.80 -12.22
C GLN A 109 -4.85 -29.32 -13.59
N GLU A 110 -5.52 -30.33 -14.15
CA GLU A 110 -5.16 -30.86 -15.47
C GLU A 110 -5.35 -29.82 -16.57
N ARG A 111 -6.44 -29.06 -16.53
CA ARG A 111 -6.71 -27.96 -17.47
C ARG A 111 -5.69 -26.84 -17.35
N VAL A 112 -5.28 -26.48 -16.12
CA VAL A 112 -4.19 -25.53 -15.86
C VAL A 112 -2.90 -26.02 -16.53
N ASP A 113 -2.52 -27.28 -16.31
CA ASP A 113 -1.30 -27.82 -16.89
C ASP A 113 -1.40 -27.95 -18.43
N GLY A 114 -2.60 -28.23 -18.96
CA GLY A 114 -2.89 -28.22 -20.39
C GLY A 114 -2.72 -26.84 -21.02
N ALA A 115 -3.23 -25.79 -20.37
CA ALA A 115 -3.08 -24.40 -20.81
C ALA A 115 -1.60 -23.97 -20.81
N ARG A 116 -0.86 -24.28 -19.73
CA ARG A 116 0.58 -24.05 -19.64
C ARG A 116 1.34 -24.74 -20.78
N ARG A 117 1.09 -26.04 -21.00
CA ARG A 117 1.70 -26.81 -22.10
C ARG A 117 1.41 -26.17 -23.46
N SER A 118 0.17 -25.75 -23.71
CA SER A 118 -0.24 -25.16 -24.98
C SER A 118 0.51 -23.87 -25.29
N ILE A 119 0.63 -22.97 -24.31
CA ILE A 119 1.37 -21.70 -24.45
C ILE A 119 2.87 -21.98 -24.70
N LEU A 120 3.49 -22.82 -23.88
CA LEU A 120 4.92 -23.11 -23.97
C LEU A 120 5.29 -23.84 -25.26
N GLN A 121 4.43 -24.75 -25.76
CA GLN A 121 4.64 -25.42 -27.03
C GLN A 121 4.49 -24.45 -28.20
N ALA A 122 3.47 -23.58 -28.19
CA ALA A 122 3.29 -22.55 -29.20
C ALA A 122 4.53 -21.64 -29.29
N ALA A 123 5.03 -21.20 -28.14
CA ALA A 123 6.23 -20.35 -28.05
C ALA A 123 7.48 -21.00 -28.66
N ARG A 124 7.61 -22.33 -28.63
CA ARG A 124 8.76 -23.06 -29.20
C ARG A 124 8.65 -23.33 -30.70
N SER A 125 7.51 -23.04 -31.33
CA SER A 125 7.32 -23.30 -32.75
C SER A 125 8.28 -22.48 -33.64
N LYS A 126 8.84 -23.13 -34.67
CA LYS A 126 9.83 -22.52 -35.60
C LYS A 126 9.27 -21.34 -36.41
N GLY A 127 7.95 -21.16 -36.46
CA GLY A 127 7.28 -20.08 -37.18
C GLY A 127 6.22 -19.35 -36.36
N LEU A 128 6.43 -19.19 -35.04
CA LEU A 128 5.48 -18.50 -34.16
C LEU A 128 5.01 -17.19 -34.81
N ALA A 129 3.71 -17.08 -35.01
CA ALA A 129 3.07 -15.91 -35.58
C ALA A 129 2.19 -15.21 -34.55
N LYS A 130 1.92 -13.93 -34.79
CA LYS A 130 0.99 -13.14 -33.95
C LYS A 130 -0.40 -13.77 -33.86
N ASP A 131 -0.85 -14.41 -34.93
CA ASP A 131 -2.13 -15.13 -34.98
C ASP A 131 -2.14 -16.34 -34.04
N THR A 132 -1.05 -17.12 -33.99
CA THR A 132 -0.91 -18.23 -33.04
C THR A 132 -0.95 -17.74 -31.59
N ILE A 133 -0.27 -16.63 -31.28
CA ILE A 133 -0.33 -16.03 -29.94
C ILE A 133 -1.77 -15.65 -29.57
N LYS A 134 -2.50 -15.02 -30.50
CA LYS A 134 -3.88 -14.60 -30.26
C LYS A 134 -4.88 -15.76 -30.14
N LYS A 135 -4.70 -16.84 -30.91
CA LYS A 135 -5.64 -17.96 -30.95
C LYS A 135 -5.34 -19.06 -29.93
N VAL A 136 -4.08 -19.20 -29.52
CA VAL A 136 -3.63 -20.26 -28.61
C VAL A 136 -3.17 -19.67 -27.29
N SER A 137 -2.15 -18.79 -27.32
CA SER A 137 -1.54 -18.35 -26.07
C SER A 137 -2.43 -17.44 -25.26
N GLN A 138 -3.18 -16.54 -25.90
CA GLN A 138 -4.01 -15.55 -25.22
C GLN A 138 -5.21 -16.17 -24.50
N PRO A 139 -6.04 -17.03 -25.12
CA PRO A 139 -7.17 -17.65 -24.41
C PRO A 139 -6.70 -18.57 -23.28
N ALA A 140 -5.59 -19.29 -23.49
CA ALA A 140 -4.99 -20.13 -22.45
C ALA A 140 -4.47 -19.28 -21.28
N LEU A 141 -3.85 -18.12 -21.55
CA LEU A 141 -3.43 -17.20 -20.50
C LEU A 141 -4.63 -16.63 -19.75
N GLU A 142 -5.67 -16.19 -20.46
CA GLU A 142 -6.91 -15.68 -19.84
C GLU A 142 -7.54 -16.71 -18.90
N PHE A 143 -7.62 -17.97 -19.35
CA PHE A 143 -8.06 -19.09 -18.51
C PHE A 143 -7.18 -19.26 -17.26
N LEU A 144 -5.84 -19.24 -17.42
CA LEU A 144 -4.93 -19.33 -16.27
C LEU A 144 -5.11 -18.16 -15.30
N GLN A 145 -5.32 -16.95 -15.82
CA GLN A 145 -5.56 -15.77 -15.00
C GLN A 145 -6.88 -15.88 -14.23
N GLU A 146 -7.95 -16.33 -14.88
CA GLU A 146 -9.25 -16.54 -14.26
C GLU A 146 -9.21 -17.57 -13.13
N ILE A 147 -8.50 -18.69 -13.33
CA ILE A 147 -8.43 -19.75 -12.33
C ILE A 147 -7.45 -19.43 -11.21
N LEU A 148 -6.23 -18.96 -11.54
CA LEU A 148 -5.12 -18.92 -10.58
C LEU A 148 -4.93 -17.56 -9.90
N LEU A 149 -5.43 -16.45 -10.48
CA LEU A 149 -5.25 -15.13 -9.89
C LEU A 149 -6.53 -14.70 -9.18
N LEU A 150 -6.48 -14.77 -7.86
CA LEU A 150 -7.53 -14.23 -7.03
C LEU A 150 -7.45 -12.70 -6.99
N ARG A 151 -8.62 -12.06 -6.97
CA ARG A 151 -8.78 -10.65 -6.59
C ARG A 151 -9.36 -10.59 -5.18
N PRO A 152 -9.00 -9.60 -4.34
CA PRO A 152 -9.56 -9.49 -2.99
C PRO A 152 -11.09 -9.55 -2.94
N ALA A 153 -11.77 -8.89 -3.88
CA ALA A 153 -13.22 -8.96 -4.06
C ALA A 153 -13.76 -10.41 -4.06
N GLN A 154 -13.13 -11.30 -4.82
CA GLN A 154 -13.57 -12.69 -4.93
C GLN A 154 -13.36 -13.48 -3.63
N VAL A 155 -12.36 -13.10 -2.84
CA VAL A 155 -12.09 -13.75 -1.55
C VAL A 155 -13.15 -13.33 -0.54
N TRP A 156 -13.49 -12.04 -0.47
CA TRP A 156 -14.58 -11.55 0.38
C TRP A 156 -15.93 -12.14 0.00
N ASP A 157 -16.26 -12.17 -1.30
CA ASP A 157 -17.52 -12.74 -1.78
C ASP A 157 -17.66 -14.24 -1.47
N SER A 158 -16.55 -14.93 -1.19
CA SER A 158 -16.52 -16.36 -0.84
C SER A 158 -16.63 -16.65 0.66
N ASP A 159 -16.59 -15.63 1.51
CA ASP A 159 -16.51 -15.79 2.97
C ASP A 159 -17.20 -14.62 3.70
N GLU A 160 -18.48 -14.82 4.02
CA GLU A 160 -19.32 -13.82 4.70
C GLU A 160 -18.76 -13.42 6.07
N GLU A 161 -18.22 -14.38 6.84
CA GLU A 161 -17.65 -14.10 8.16
C GLU A 161 -16.39 -13.23 8.06
N LEU A 162 -15.53 -13.49 7.06
CA LEU A 162 -14.38 -12.63 6.76
C LEU A 162 -14.82 -11.22 6.38
N PHE A 163 -15.89 -11.09 5.58
CA PHE A 163 -16.41 -9.78 5.18
C PHE A 163 -16.94 -9.00 6.39
N ASP A 164 -17.69 -9.64 7.29
CA ASP A 164 -18.16 -9.01 8.53
C ASP A 164 -17.01 -8.54 9.42
N GLN A 165 -15.96 -9.36 9.58
CA GLN A 165 -14.75 -8.98 10.32
C GLN A 165 -14.04 -7.77 9.68
N TRP A 166 -14.03 -7.70 8.34
CA TRP A 166 -13.47 -6.60 7.60
C TRP A 166 -14.24 -5.29 7.82
N VAL A 167 -15.58 -5.33 7.77
CA VAL A 167 -16.44 -4.15 8.03
C VAL A 167 -16.18 -3.61 9.44
N ILE A 168 -16.17 -4.48 10.45
CA ILE A 168 -15.86 -4.09 11.84
C ILE A 168 -14.47 -3.44 11.94
N HIS A 169 -13.49 -3.94 11.20
CA HIS A 169 -12.15 -3.38 11.21
C HIS A 169 -12.08 -2.01 10.53
N LEU A 170 -12.80 -1.80 9.43
CA LEU A 170 -12.91 -0.50 8.76
C LEU A 170 -13.53 0.55 9.67
N ASP A 171 -14.62 0.22 10.37
CA ASP A 171 -15.26 1.14 11.33
C ASP A 171 -14.27 1.56 12.44
N ALA A 172 -13.40 0.65 12.89
CA ALA A 172 -12.37 0.94 13.88
C ALA A 172 -11.23 1.83 13.33
N LEU A 173 -10.91 1.73 12.03
CA LEU A 173 -9.97 2.62 11.36
C LEU A 173 -10.56 4.02 11.16
N ASP A 174 -11.83 4.12 10.79
CA ASP A 174 -12.53 5.40 10.63
C ASP A 174 -12.57 6.18 11.94
N LEU A 175 -12.81 5.49 13.05
CA LEU A 175 -12.77 6.12 14.38
C LEU A 175 -11.36 6.61 14.73
N GLU A 176 -10.32 5.86 14.40
CA GLU A 176 -8.93 6.30 14.59
C GLU A 176 -8.62 7.56 13.76
N VAL A 177 -9.05 7.58 12.49
CA VAL A 177 -8.90 8.73 11.59
C VAL A 177 -9.62 9.96 12.15
N LEU A 178 -10.82 9.80 12.70
CA LEU A 178 -11.57 10.87 13.33
C LEU A 178 -10.85 11.44 14.56
N HIS A 179 -10.38 10.59 15.47
CA HIS A 179 -9.61 11.02 16.65
C HIS A 179 -8.31 11.73 16.24
N PHE A 180 -7.68 11.29 15.16
CA PHE A 180 -6.50 11.95 14.61
C PHE A 180 -6.82 13.36 14.13
N PHE A 181 -7.93 13.56 13.41
CA PHE A 181 -8.34 14.91 13.00
C PHE A 181 -8.64 15.83 14.18
N TRP A 182 -9.30 15.33 15.22
CA TRP A 182 -9.51 16.11 16.44
C TRP A 182 -8.18 16.50 17.12
N LEU A 183 -7.18 15.61 17.10
CA LEU A 183 -5.85 15.90 17.66
C LEU A 183 -5.15 17.00 16.85
N VAL A 184 -5.18 16.90 15.52
CA VAL A 184 -4.63 17.92 14.62
C VAL A 184 -5.31 19.26 14.86
N ARG A 185 -6.64 19.27 14.96
CA ARG A 185 -7.40 20.50 15.23
C ARG A 185 -7.06 21.12 16.60
N ALA A 186 -6.89 20.30 17.64
CA ALA A 186 -6.46 20.78 18.96
C ALA A 186 -5.06 21.42 18.91
N ARG A 187 -4.13 20.82 18.15
CA ARG A 187 -2.80 21.37 17.92
C ARG A 187 -2.86 22.70 17.16
N ASP A 188 -3.68 22.79 16.11
CA ASP A 188 -3.80 24.00 15.29
C ASP A 188 -4.42 25.17 16.09
N GLU A 189 -5.43 24.91 16.91
CA GLU A 189 -5.98 25.93 17.81
C GLU A 189 -4.96 26.38 18.87
N LEU A 190 -4.12 25.49 19.39
CA LEU A 190 -3.02 25.86 20.29
C LEU A 190 -1.99 26.76 19.62
N LEU A 191 -1.64 26.47 18.37
CA LEU A 191 -0.76 27.32 17.58
C LEU A 191 -1.33 28.74 17.45
N ARG A 192 -2.64 28.85 17.24
CA ARG A 192 -3.36 30.13 17.13
C ARG A 192 -3.42 30.88 18.46
N LEU A 193 -3.69 30.20 19.57
CA LEU A 193 -3.93 30.81 20.88
C LEU A 193 -2.63 31.19 21.65
N ASP A 194 -1.55 30.43 21.50
CA ASP A 194 -0.35 30.55 22.37
C ASP A 194 1.00 30.64 21.60
N LYS A 195 0.97 30.99 20.31
CA LYS A 195 2.18 31.25 19.48
C LYS A 195 3.25 30.14 19.45
N GLY A 196 2.90 28.86 19.67
CA GLY A 196 3.72 27.73 19.18
C GLY A 196 4.23 26.71 20.19
N ARG A 197 4.79 27.13 21.34
CA ARG A 197 5.67 26.24 22.14
C ARG A 197 4.98 25.01 22.74
N ARG A 198 3.71 25.14 23.17
CA ARG A 198 2.96 24.02 23.75
C ARG A 198 2.40 23.06 22.69
N ALA A 199 2.17 23.56 21.47
CA ALA A 199 1.68 22.75 20.36
C ALA A 199 2.77 21.82 19.79
N GLU A 200 4.04 22.23 19.85
CA GLU A 200 5.21 21.41 19.45
C GLU A 200 5.36 20.12 20.27
N ALA A 201 4.72 20.04 21.44
CA ALA A 201 4.72 18.83 22.26
C ALA A 201 3.89 17.68 21.63
N PHE A 202 2.94 18.01 20.74
CA PHE A 202 2.16 17.04 19.99
C PHE A 202 2.93 16.67 18.72
N LYS A 203 3.62 15.53 18.77
CA LYS A 203 4.42 15.03 17.65
C LYS A 203 3.53 14.73 16.44
N ASP A 204 4.11 14.86 15.24
CA ASP A 204 3.53 14.26 14.05
C ASP A 204 3.42 12.74 14.25
N GLN A 205 2.22 12.22 14.01
CA GLN A 205 1.83 10.84 14.26
C GLN A 205 1.62 10.06 12.94
N GLY A 206 2.00 10.66 11.80
CA GLY A 206 1.73 10.11 10.47
C GLY A 206 0.31 10.40 9.98
N ASP A 207 0.05 10.12 8.71
CA ASP A 207 -1.26 10.38 8.08
C ASP A 207 -2.11 9.09 8.01
N PRO A 208 -3.10 8.91 8.89
CA PRO A 208 -3.88 7.67 8.97
C PRO A 208 -4.81 7.45 7.76
N ARG A 209 -5.05 8.48 6.94
CA ARG A 209 -5.83 8.35 5.70
C ARG A 209 -5.22 7.37 4.70
N ARG A 210 -3.95 7.01 4.87
CA ARG A 210 -3.26 6.07 3.99
C ARG A 210 -3.51 4.61 4.36
N PHE A 211 -3.91 4.32 5.60
CA PHE A 211 -3.96 2.96 6.13
C PHE A 211 -4.86 2.03 5.32
N GLU A 212 -6.06 2.48 4.99
CA GLU A 212 -6.99 1.73 4.16
C GLU A 212 -6.36 1.39 2.80
N SER A 213 -5.80 2.40 2.12
CA SER A 213 -5.17 2.21 0.81
C SER A 213 -3.95 1.28 0.86
N GLU A 214 -3.17 1.31 1.93
CA GLU A 214 -2.03 0.43 2.16
C GLU A 214 -2.49 -1.00 2.45
N LEU A 215 -3.58 -1.15 3.20
CA LEU A 215 -4.20 -2.43 3.52
C LEU A 215 -4.73 -3.12 2.27
N PHE A 216 -5.50 -2.41 1.43
CA PHE A 216 -5.98 -2.94 0.15
C PHE A 216 -4.83 -3.38 -0.77
N ARG A 217 -3.77 -2.57 -0.88
CA ARG A 217 -2.57 -2.96 -1.64
C ARG A 217 -1.89 -4.20 -1.05
N GLY A 218 -1.89 -4.34 0.28
CA GLY A 218 -1.43 -5.54 0.96
C GLY A 218 -2.25 -6.76 0.59
N LEU A 219 -3.58 -6.63 0.55
CA LEU A 219 -4.47 -7.73 0.19
C LEU A 219 -4.34 -8.16 -1.27
N ASP A 220 -4.16 -7.22 -2.21
CA ASP A 220 -3.84 -7.54 -3.60
C ASP A 220 -2.53 -8.35 -3.72
N TRP A 221 -1.54 -8.00 -2.89
CA TRP A 221 -0.28 -8.72 -2.81
C TRP A 221 -0.46 -10.13 -2.24
N GLU A 222 -1.17 -10.28 -1.12
CA GLU A 222 -1.43 -11.58 -0.51
C GLU A 222 -2.25 -12.49 -1.45
N ALA A 223 -3.25 -11.93 -2.15
CA ALA A 223 -4.01 -12.65 -3.18
C ALA A 223 -3.13 -13.07 -4.36
N THR A 224 -2.15 -12.25 -4.75
CA THR A 224 -1.16 -12.67 -5.76
C THR A 224 -0.30 -13.81 -5.24
N LEU A 225 0.13 -13.73 -3.99
CA LEU A 225 0.96 -14.74 -3.34
C LEU A 225 0.24 -16.07 -3.09
N THR A 226 -1.09 -16.15 -3.19
CA THR A 226 -1.78 -17.46 -3.14
C THR A 226 -1.64 -18.25 -4.43
N THR A 227 -1.31 -17.60 -5.56
CA THR A 227 -1.06 -18.28 -6.85
C THR A 227 -0.06 -19.45 -6.66
N PRO A 228 -0.32 -20.66 -7.20
CA PRO A 228 0.59 -21.78 -7.04
C PRO A 228 1.99 -21.47 -7.60
N MET A 229 2.97 -21.40 -6.72
CA MET A 229 4.37 -21.08 -7.04
C MET A 229 5.33 -21.76 -6.06
N THR A 230 6.60 -21.89 -6.44
CA THR A 230 7.60 -22.47 -5.53
C THR A 230 7.95 -21.48 -4.40
N PRO A 231 8.44 -21.96 -3.24
CA PRO A 231 8.94 -21.07 -2.18
C PRO A 231 10.02 -20.12 -2.67
N LYS A 232 10.87 -20.58 -3.61
CA LYS A 232 11.89 -19.76 -4.25
C LYS A 232 11.29 -18.62 -5.07
N ASP A 233 10.26 -18.88 -5.87
CA ASP A 233 9.62 -17.85 -6.68
C ASP A 233 8.96 -16.76 -5.81
N ARG A 234 8.36 -17.17 -4.68
CA ARG A 234 7.84 -16.26 -3.68
C ARG A 234 8.93 -15.35 -3.12
N GLU A 235 10.06 -15.92 -2.73
CA GLU A 235 11.23 -15.17 -2.24
C GLU A 235 11.74 -14.17 -3.30
N VAL A 236 11.77 -14.57 -4.58
CA VAL A 236 12.16 -13.67 -5.68
C VAL A 236 11.18 -12.49 -5.80
N LEU A 237 9.87 -12.75 -5.74
CA LEU A 237 8.86 -11.68 -5.81
C LEU A 237 9.01 -10.69 -4.65
N GLU A 238 9.18 -11.19 -3.43
CA GLU A 238 9.39 -10.37 -2.24
C GLU A 238 10.69 -9.57 -2.31
N SER A 239 11.79 -10.20 -2.74
CA SER A 239 13.08 -9.55 -2.93
C SER A 239 13.00 -8.43 -3.98
N ASN A 240 12.37 -8.69 -5.13
CA ASN A 240 12.17 -7.68 -6.17
C ASN A 240 11.30 -6.52 -5.69
N ARG A 241 10.27 -6.79 -4.88
CA ARG A 241 9.41 -5.75 -4.30
C ARG A 241 10.20 -4.78 -3.42
N ARG A 242 11.16 -5.28 -2.64
CA ARG A 242 12.03 -4.45 -1.77
C ARG A 242 12.98 -3.52 -2.54
N LEU A 243 13.23 -3.80 -3.82
CA LEU A 243 14.07 -2.96 -4.68
C LEU A 243 13.33 -1.76 -5.27
N ALA A 244 12.00 -1.74 -5.21
CA ALA A 244 11.22 -0.58 -5.61
C ALA A 244 11.19 0.43 -4.47
N PRO A 245 11.26 1.74 -4.77
CA PRO A 245 10.92 2.73 -3.79
C PRO A 245 9.48 2.48 -3.37
N PRO A 246 9.15 2.75 -2.11
CA PRO A 246 7.78 2.94 -1.71
C PRO A 246 7.03 3.77 -2.75
N VAL A 247 5.93 3.27 -3.28
CA VAL A 247 5.04 4.09 -4.11
C VAL A 247 4.40 5.12 -3.19
N ASP A 248 5.04 6.29 -3.09
CA ASP A 248 4.77 7.40 -2.17
C ASP A 248 4.48 6.99 -0.71
N GLY A 249 5.55 6.83 0.09
CA GLY A 249 5.49 7.04 1.55
C GLY A 249 5.50 5.83 2.48
N VAL A 250 6.02 4.68 2.08
CA VAL A 250 6.16 3.49 2.93
C VAL A 250 7.50 3.50 3.68
N MET A 251 7.47 3.78 4.99
CA MET A 251 8.46 3.22 5.91
C MET A 251 7.90 1.88 6.37
N VAL A 252 8.50 0.78 5.91
CA VAL A 252 8.33 -0.50 6.61
C VAL A 252 9.22 -0.38 7.85
N GLU A 253 8.64 -0.10 9.01
CA GLU A 253 9.34 -0.36 10.26
C GLU A 253 9.48 -1.88 10.37
N GLU A 254 10.68 -2.38 10.08
CA GLU A 254 11.09 -3.70 10.57
C GLU A 254 10.98 -3.66 12.10
N THR A 255 10.10 -4.49 12.65
CA THR A 255 10.08 -4.80 14.08
C THR A 255 11.35 -5.59 14.41
N GLY A 256 12.48 -4.87 14.53
CA GLY A 256 13.75 -5.39 15.01
C GLY A 256 13.81 -5.26 16.52
N GLU A 257 13.85 -6.40 17.20
CA GLU A 257 14.14 -6.52 18.62
C GLU A 257 15.35 -5.68 19.03
N ALA A 258 15.22 -4.99 20.17
CA ALA A 258 16.29 -4.25 20.80
C ALA A 258 17.51 -5.16 21.07
N ARG A 259 18.57 -4.99 20.27
CA ARG A 259 19.94 -5.38 20.63
C ARG A 259 20.75 -4.12 20.90
N GLY A 260 21.54 -4.21 21.97
CA GLY A 260 22.11 -3.08 22.71
C GLY A 260 22.91 -2.06 21.91
N GLU A 261 22.91 -0.85 22.44
CA GLU A 261 23.66 0.32 21.95
C GLU A 261 25.14 0.00 21.64
N PRO A 262 25.65 0.35 20.46
CA PRO A 262 27.08 0.31 20.20
C PRO A 262 27.76 1.57 20.74
N LYS A 263 28.86 1.37 21.48
CA LYS A 263 29.76 2.43 21.97
C LYS A 263 30.28 3.32 20.82
N PRO A 264 30.51 4.63 21.05
CA PRO A 264 31.03 5.53 20.02
C PRO A 264 32.49 5.18 19.67
N ARG A 265 32.76 4.89 18.39
CA ARG A 265 34.12 4.82 17.83
C ARG A 265 34.52 6.16 17.19
N SER A 266 35.82 6.42 17.20
CA SER A 266 36.48 7.69 16.88
C SER A 266 36.39 8.12 15.41
N ARG A 267 36.61 9.42 15.21
CA ARG A 267 36.31 10.25 14.03
C ARG A 267 37.24 10.06 12.80
N SER A 268 38.06 9.02 12.70
CA SER A 268 39.13 8.96 11.68
C SER A 268 38.97 7.94 10.54
N GLU A 269 37.80 7.31 10.37
CA GLU A 269 37.53 6.44 9.21
C GLU A 269 36.27 6.90 8.49
N ARG A 270 36.39 8.01 7.74
CA ARG A 270 35.40 8.39 6.73
C ARG A 270 35.95 7.98 5.36
N SER A 271 36.06 6.68 5.16
CA SER A 271 36.21 6.07 3.84
C SER A 271 34.80 5.91 3.26
N GLU A 272 34.63 6.34 2.01
CA GLU A 272 33.38 6.36 1.25
C GLU A 272 32.57 5.07 1.42
N LEU A 273 31.43 5.18 2.10
CA LEU A 273 30.38 4.18 2.02
C LEU A 273 29.85 4.20 0.58
N PRO A 274 29.68 3.05 -0.10
CA PRO A 274 29.10 3.02 -1.44
C PRO A 274 27.73 3.69 -1.40
N GLU A 275 27.44 4.55 -2.37
CA GLU A 275 26.10 5.14 -2.53
C GLU A 275 25.06 4.02 -2.49
N PRO A 276 23.93 4.21 -1.78
CA PRO A 276 22.86 3.22 -1.78
C PRO A 276 22.44 2.97 -3.24
N LEU A 277 22.44 1.70 -3.65
CA LEU A 277 22.05 1.31 -5.01
C LEU A 277 20.72 2.01 -5.37
N PRO A 278 20.59 2.60 -6.57
CA PRO A 278 19.38 3.30 -6.93
C PRO A 278 18.20 2.33 -6.94
N ALA A 279 17.15 2.68 -6.19
CA ALA A 279 15.89 1.95 -6.20
C ALA A 279 15.33 1.90 -7.64
N LEU A 280 14.69 0.79 -8.00
CA LEU A 280 14.03 0.62 -9.31
C LEU A 280 13.01 1.75 -9.53
N ASN A 281 12.84 2.25 -10.75
CA ASN A 281 11.68 3.11 -11.00
C ASN A 281 10.38 2.33 -10.65
N PRO A 282 9.35 2.94 -10.02
CA PRO A 282 8.07 2.29 -9.76
C PRO A 282 7.49 1.54 -10.97
N GLU A 283 7.56 2.13 -12.17
CA GLU A 283 7.07 1.49 -13.38
C GLU A 283 7.96 0.34 -13.88
N GLU A 284 9.28 0.41 -13.65
CA GLU A 284 10.18 -0.70 -13.94
C GLU A 284 9.89 -1.87 -13.01
N SER A 285 9.66 -1.61 -11.73
CA SER A 285 9.23 -2.63 -10.78
C SER A 285 7.89 -3.24 -11.17
N ARG A 286 6.88 -2.42 -11.52
CA ARG A 286 5.58 -2.91 -12.03
C ARG A 286 5.74 -3.79 -13.27
N GLY A 287 6.59 -3.42 -14.22
CA GLY A 287 6.82 -4.22 -15.43
C GLY A 287 7.54 -5.54 -15.15
N ILE A 288 8.53 -5.55 -14.24
CA ILE A 288 9.20 -6.78 -13.77
C ILE A 288 8.22 -7.69 -13.03
N PHE A 289 7.39 -7.13 -12.15
CA PHE A 289 6.35 -7.86 -11.45
C PHE A 289 5.35 -8.48 -12.42
N ALA A 290 4.89 -7.73 -13.43
CA ALA A 290 4.00 -8.24 -14.48
C ALA A 290 4.64 -9.39 -15.28
N LEU A 291 5.93 -9.30 -15.62
CA LEU A 291 6.65 -10.41 -16.25
C LEU A 291 6.68 -11.63 -15.35
N ASN A 292 7.07 -11.49 -14.08
CA ASN A 292 7.17 -12.62 -13.16
C ASN A 292 5.81 -13.26 -12.88
N ARG A 293 4.74 -12.46 -12.77
CA ARG A 293 3.37 -12.96 -12.66
C ARG A 293 3.00 -13.83 -13.87
N LEU A 294 3.30 -13.37 -15.10
CA LEU A 294 3.11 -14.19 -16.30
C LEU A 294 3.92 -15.48 -16.25
N ARG A 295 5.19 -15.41 -15.83
CA ARG A 295 6.06 -16.60 -15.75
C ARG A 295 5.53 -17.62 -14.74
N ILE A 296 5.13 -17.18 -13.56
CA ILE A 296 4.56 -18.03 -12.50
C ILE A 296 3.26 -18.71 -12.97
N LEU A 297 2.36 -17.97 -13.63
CA LEU A 297 1.15 -18.56 -14.22
C LEU A 297 1.47 -19.72 -15.17
N LEU A 298 2.56 -19.58 -15.91
CA LEU A 298 3.03 -20.57 -16.87
C LEU A 298 3.86 -21.70 -16.24
N GLY A 299 4.08 -21.68 -14.93
CA GLY A 299 4.94 -22.63 -14.22
C GLY A 299 6.43 -22.42 -14.50
N LEU A 300 6.83 -21.21 -14.92
CA LEU A 300 8.22 -20.81 -15.11
C LEU A 300 8.73 -20.08 -13.87
N ASN A 301 10.02 -20.27 -13.56
CA ASN A 301 10.66 -19.59 -12.43
C ASN A 301 10.62 -18.06 -12.61
N ALA A 302 10.36 -17.35 -11.51
CA ALA A 302 10.48 -15.91 -11.41
C ALA A 302 11.93 -15.47 -11.63
N LEU A 303 12.11 -14.28 -12.17
CA LEU A 303 13.42 -13.68 -12.46
C LEU A 303 13.78 -12.67 -11.38
N HIS A 304 15.01 -12.75 -10.88
CA HIS A 304 15.55 -11.72 -10.00
C HIS A 304 15.72 -10.42 -10.79
N ALA A 305 15.30 -9.30 -10.20
CA ALA A 305 15.61 -7.99 -10.75
C ALA A 305 17.12 -7.74 -10.57
N ASP A 306 17.81 -7.51 -11.69
CA ASP A 306 19.23 -7.18 -11.73
C ASP A 306 19.36 -5.67 -12.00
N LEU A 307 19.79 -4.92 -10.99
CA LEU A 307 19.91 -3.47 -11.06
C LEU A 307 20.91 -3.00 -12.13
N ALA A 308 21.97 -3.78 -12.40
CA ALA A 308 22.93 -3.49 -13.46
C ALA A 308 22.29 -3.67 -14.84
N LEU A 309 21.47 -4.71 -15.03
CA LEU A 309 20.67 -4.87 -16.25
C LEU A 309 19.60 -3.77 -16.39
N CYS A 310 18.98 -3.33 -15.29
CA CYS A 310 18.04 -2.21 -15.33
C CYS A 310 18.73 -0.92 -15.78
N ALA A 311 19.92 -0.62 -15.24
CA ALA A 311 20.72 0.53 -15.66
C ALA A 311 21.10 0.45 -17.15
N ALA A 312 21.58 -0.70 -17.62
CA ALA A 312 21.90 -0.92 -19.04
C ALA A 312 20.68 -0.75 -19.97
N ALA A 313 19.51 -1.19 -19.52
CA ALA A 313 18.27 -1.04 -20.25
C ALA A 313 17.76 0.41 -20.28
N ARG A 314 17.93 1.17 -19.20
CA ARG A 314 17.60 2.61 -19.15
C ARG A 314 18.48 3.39 -20.11
N ASP A 315 19.79 3.13 -20.08
CA ASP A 315 20.75 3.74 -21.00
C ASP A 315 20.34 3.52 -22.46
N HIS A 316 19.92 2.31 -22.83
CA HIS A 316 19.49 2.03 -24.21
C HIS A 316 18.20 2.74 -24.58
N SER A 317 17.25 2.81 -23.64
CA SER A 317 16.00 3.55 -23.83
C SER A 317 16.26 5.04 -23.99
N GLU A 318 17.22 5.60 -23.25
CA GLU A 318 17.69 6.97 -23.42
C GLU A 318 18.41 7.17 -24.75
N ASP A 319 19.30 6.25 -25.14
CA ASP A 319 20.03 6.30 -26.42
C ASP A 319 19.05 6.35 -27.59
N MET A 320 18.02 5.49 -27.61
CA MET A 320 16.97 5.47 -28.64
C MET A 320 16.28 6.84 -28.78
N VAL A 321 15.95 7.48 -27.66
CA VAL A 321 15.33 8.81 -27.65
C VAL A 321 16.31 9.90 -28.08
N LYS A 322 17.53 9.90 -27.54
CA LYS A 322 18.54 10.94 -27.74
C LYS A 322 19.08 10.96 -29.16
N HIS A 323 19.26 9.79 -29.76
CA HIS A 323 19.84 9.63 -31.09
C HIS A 323 18.79 9.35 -32.17
N GLY A 324 17.50 9.31 -31.81
CA GLY A 324 16.39 9.24 -32.77
C GLY A 324 16.33 7.90 -33.54
N PHE A 325 16.55 6.78 -32.87
CA PHE A 325 16.48 5.44 -33.47
C PHE A 325 15.62 4.49 -32.63
N PHE A 326 15.16 3.40 -33.25
CA PHE A 326 14.47 2.31 -32.56
C PHE A 326 15.00 0.96 -33.08
N ALA A 327 16.05 0.46 -32.44
CA ALA A 327 16.74 -0.76 -32.83
C ALA A 327 17.42 -1.41 -31.61
N HIS A 328 17.77 -2.69 -31.73
CA HIS A 328 18.56 -3.41 -30.72
C HIS A 328 20.01 -2.88 -30.65
N ASP A 329 20.57 -2.51 -31.80
CA ASP A 329 21.91 -1.94 -31.87
C ASP A 329 21.87 -0.42 -31.68
N SER A 330 22.76 0.09 -30.83
CA SER A 330 22.96 1.51 -30.55
C SER A 330 24.17 2.05 -31.34
N PRO A 331 24.10 3.29 -31.86
CA PRO A 331 25.25 3.95 -32.47
C PRO A 331 26.29 4.43 -31.44
N VAL A 332 26.05 4.27 -30.14
CA VAL A 332 26.95 4.75 -29.09
C VAL A 332 28.14 3.80 -28.89
N PRO A 333 29.39 4.27 -29.06
CA PRO A 333 30.58 3.44 -28.88
C PRO A 333 30.67 2.77 -27.50
N GLY A 334 31.03 1.49 -27.48
CA GLY A 334 31.13 0.68 -26.26
C GLY A 334 29.79 0.18 -25.70
N ARG A 335 28.66 0.59 -26.29
CA ARG A 335 27.29 0.23 -25.88
C ARG A 335 26.45 -0.27 -27.05
N GLU A 336 27.10 -0.71 -28.13
CA GLU A 336 26.45 -0.96 -29.41
C GLU A 336 25.45 -2.10 -29.33
N THR A 337 25.80 -3.21 -28.68
CA THR A 337 24.92 -4.39 -28.57
C THR A 337 24.36 -4.55 -27.15
N PRO A 338 23.23 -5.27 -26.97
CA PRO A 338 22.68 -5.57 -25.64
C PRO A 338 23.71 -6.21 -24.69
N TRP A 339 24.59 -7.06 -25.24
CA TRP A 339 25.63 -7.77 -24.48
C TRP A 339 26.72 -6.81 -24.01
N LYS A 340 27.16 -5.89 -24.88
CA LYS A 340 28.13 -4.87 -24.50
C LYS A 340 27.57 -3.93 -23.45
N ARG A 341 26.31 -3.52 -23.57
CA ARG A 341 25.62 -2.69 -22.56
C ARG A 341 25.55 -3.39 -21.20
N ALA A 342 25.14 -4.66 -21.18
CA ALA A 342 25.11 -5.44 -19.94
C ALA A 342 26.50 -5.59 -19.33
N ALA A 343 27.51 -5.94 -20.15
CA ALA A 343 28.90 -6.10 -19.70
C ALA A 343 29.49 -4.80 -19.15
N ALA A 344 29.20 -3.66 -19.77
CA ALA A 344 29.63 -2.34 -19.30
C ALA A 344 29.06 -1.96 -17.92
N ARG A 345 27.92 -2.57 -17.53
CA ARG A 345 27.32 -2.42 -16.19
C ARG A 345 27.72 -3.56 -15.23
N GLY A 346 28.60 -4.47 -15.63
CA GLY A 346 29.06 -5.59 -14.79
C GLY A 346 28.08 -6.78 -14.73
N SER A 347 27.18 -6.91 -15.72
CA SER A 347 26.26 -8.04 -15.83
C SER A 347 26.35 -8.69 -17.22
N SER A 348 25.47 -9.66 -17.49
CA SER A 348 25.37 -10.35 -18.77
C SER A 348 23.91 -10.50 -19.17
N ALA A 349 23.63 -10.35 -20.46
CA ALA A 349 22.32 -10.61 -21.02
C ALA A 349 22.43 -11.71 -22.09
N GLY A 350 21.32 -12.40 -22.35
CA GLY A 350 21.15 -13.38 -23.41
C GLY A 350 19.89 -13.15 -24.26
N ALA A 351 19.05 -12.17 -23.92
CA ALA A 351 17.97 -11.67 -24.78
C ALA A 351 17.66 -10.20 -24.48
N GLU A 352 17.10 -9.50 -25.46
CA GLU A 352 16.58 -8.15 -25.32
C GLU A 352 15.18 -8.04 -25.94
N ASN A 353 14.29 -7.29 -25.28
CA ASN A 353 13.05 -6.79 -25.85
C ASN A 353 13.05 -5.27 -25.81
N ILE A 354 12.59 -4.61 -26.87
CA ILE A 354 12.41 -3.15 -26.90
C ILE A 354 10.97 -2.80 -27.26
N ALA A 355 10.44 -1.71 -26.71
CA ALA A 355 9.12 -1.18 -27.04
C ALA A 355 9.11 0.34 -26.97
N ALA A 356 8.21 0.96 -27.74
CA ALA A 356 8.02 2.41 -27.77
C ALA A 356 6.52 2.75 -27.79
N GLY A 357 6.15 3.81 -27.06
CA GLY A 357 4.80 4.37 -27.01
C GLY A 357 3.96 3.95 -25.80
N GLN A 358 4.48 3.07 -24.95
CA GLN A 358 3.77 2.61 -23.74
C GLN A 358 4.09 3.54 -22.57
N ARG A 359 3.06 3.85 -21.76
CA ARG A 359 3.20 4.74 -20.59
C ARG A 359 3.62 4.01 -19.32
N THR A 360 3.41 2.70 -19.25
CA THR A 360 3.61 1.89 -18.05
C THR A 360 4.43 0.64 -18.37
N GLY A 361 5.11 0.11 -17.35
CA GLY A 361 5.90 -1.12 -17.49
C GLY A 361 5.02 -2.33 -17.83
N GLU A 362 3.83 -2.42 -17.25
CA GLU A 362 2.84 -3.45 -17.58
C GLU A 362 2.39 -3.36 -19.05
N GLY A 363 2.23 -2.13 -19.56
CA GLY A 363 1.90 -1.87 -20.96
C GLY A 363 3.00 -2.38 -21.90
N ALA A 364 4.27 -2.18 -21.56
CA ALA A 364 5.41 -2.70 -22.32
C ALA A 364 5.45 -4.24 -22.30
N THR A 365 5.28 -4.86 -21.13
CA THR A 365 5.16 -6.32 -20.98
C THR A 365 4.03 -6.90 -21.82
N ARG A 366 2.86 -6.25 -21.84
CA ARG A 366 1.72 -6.63 -22.69
C ARG A 366 2.02 -6.47 -24.18
N ALA A 367 2.73 -5.41 -24.58
CA ALA A 367 3.13 -5.21 -25.97
C ALA A 367 4.06 -6.33 -26.46
N TRP A 368 5.03 -6.73 -25.62
CA TRP A 368 5.93 -7.84 -25.90
C TRP A 368 5.22 -9.19 -25.99
N TRP A 369 4.21 -9.43 -25.16
CA TRP A 369 3.41 -10.64 -25.20
C TRP A 369 2.81 -10.91 -26.60
N PHE A 370 2.38 -9.87 -27.32
CA PHE A 370 1.80 -10.01 -28.66
C PHE A 370 2.81 -9.90 -29.82
N SER A 371 4.11 -9.79 -29.53
CA SER A 371 5.18 -9.79 -30.53
C SER A 371 5.87 -11.15 -30.53
N PRO A 372 5.89 -11.91 -31.64
CA PRO A 372 6.45 -13.27 -31.64
C PRO A 372 7.88 -13.39 -31.12
N GLY A 373 8.79 -12.49 -31.52
CA GLY A 373 10.17 -12.49 -31.04
C GLY A 373 10.26 -12.20 -29.54
N HIS A 374 9.55 -11.16 -29.10
CA HIS A 374 9.58 -10.74 -27.69
C HIS A 374 8.86 -11.73 -26.77
N HIS A 375 7.77 -12.33 -27.22
CA HIS A 375 7.04 -13.39 -26.54
C HIS A 375 7.95 -14.58 -26.23
N LYS A 376 8.76 -15.02 -27.21
CA LYS A 376 9.76 -16.09 -26.99
C LYS A 376 10.77 -15.70 -25.92
N ASN A 377 11.25 -14.45 -25.96
CA ASN A 377 12.19 -13.95 -24.97
C ASN A 377 11.58 -13.95 -23.55
N MET A 378 10.34 -13.50 -23.37
CA MET A 378 9.67 -13.51 -22.06
C MET A 378 9.57 -14.91 -21.42
N LEU A 379 9.46 -15.94 -22.25
CA LEU A 379 9.26 -17.34 -21.84
C LEU A 379 10.54 -18.19 -21.84
N ARG A 380 11.69 -17.58 -22.16
CA ARG A 380 12.97 -18.30 -22.20
C ARG A 380 13.46 -18.66 -20.79
N SER A 381 14.42 -19.59 -20.75
CA SER A 381 15.21 -19.83 -19.54
C SER A 381 16.14 -18.63 -19.29
N ALA A 382 16.01 -18.05 -18.11
CA ALA A 382 16.82 -16.95 -17.59
C ALA A 382 16.72 -16.99 -16.07
N THR A 383 17.65 -16.34 -15.37
CA THR A 383 17.62 -16.22 -13.89
C THR A 383 17.44 -14.77 -13.44
N ARG A 384 17.76 -13.81 -14.31
CA ARG A 384 17.76 -12.38 -14.03
C ARG A 384 17.05 -11.60 -15.11
N CYS A 385 16.46 -10.47 -14.75
CA CYS A 385 15.91 -9.50 -15.68
C CYS A 385 16.28 -8.07 -15.27
N GLY A 386 16.46 -7.22 -16.26
CA GLY A 386 16.46 -5.77 -16.06
C GLY A 386 15.40 -5.15 -16.94
N LEU A 387 14.69 -4.17 -16.40
CA LEU A 387 13.73 -3.35 -17.15
C LEU A 387 14.15 -1.90 -16.99
N GLY A 388 14.26 -1.18 -18.11
CA GLY A 388 14.65 0.22 -18.13
C GLY A 388 13.67 1.05 -18.92
N ASN A 389 13.30 2.20 -18.37
CA ASN A 389 12.42 3.17 -19.01
C ASN A 389 13.11 4.51 -19.23
N HIS A 390 12.88 5.11 -20.41
CA HIS A 390 13.12 6.52 -20.64
C HIS A 390 12.00 7.11 -21.51
N ARG A 391 11.22 8.06 -20.96
CA ARG A 391 9.98 8.56 -21.56
C ARG A 391 9.03 7.40 -21.91
N SER A 392 8.67 7.25 -23.18
CA SER A 392 7.81 6.17 -23.67
C SER A 392 8.59 4.97 -24.24
N HIS A 393 9.92 4.92 -24.07
CA HIS A 393 10.76 3.83 -24.54
C HIS A 393 11.10 2.88 -23.40
N TRP A 394 11.06 1.59 -23.73
CA TRP A 394 11.26 0.49 -22.78
C TRP A 394 12.27 -0.48 -23.36
N THR A 395 13.22 -0.90 -22.54
CA THR A 395 14.14 -1.98 -22.85
C THR A 395 14.08 -3.00 -21.73
N GLN A 396 13.99 -4.28 -22.08
CA GLN A 396 14.10 -5.40 -21.15
C GLN A 396 15.29 -6.24 -21.55
N LEU A 397 16.18 -6.51 -20.59
CA LEU A 397 17.30 -7.43 -20.73
C LEU A 397 17.06 -8.66 -19.88
N LEU A 398 17.34 -9.84 -20.42
CA LEU A 398 17.21 -11.11 -19.72
C LEU A 398 18.57 -11.77 -19.64
N GLY A 399 19.05 -12.04 -18.43
CA GLY A 399 20.37 -12.57 -18.15
C GLY A 399 20.35 -13.83 -17.28
N GLY A 400 21.51 -14.44 -17.11
CA GLY A 400 21.66 -15.70 -16.38
C GLY A 400 22.24 -16.79 -17.25
#